data_AF-A0A384LLI4-F1
#
_entry.id   AF-A0A384LLI4-F1
#
_cell.length_a   1.000
_cell.length_b   1.000
_cell.length_c   1.000
_cell.angle_alpha   90.00
_cell.angle_beta   90.00
_cell.angle_gamma   90.00
#
_symmetry.space_group_name_H-M   'P 1'
#
loop_
_entity.id
_entity.type
_entity.pdbx_description
1 polymer ?
#
loop_
_entity_poly.entity_id
_entity_poly.type
_entity_poly.pdbx_seq_one_letter_code
_entity_poly.pdbx_strand_id
1 'polypeptide(L)'
;MESSDRSSQAKAFDETKTGVKGLVASGIKEIPAMFHTPPDTLTSLKQTAPPSQQLTIPTVDLKGGSMDLISRRSVVEKIGDAAERWGFFQVVNHGISVEVMERMKEGIRRFHEQDPEVKKRFYSRDHTRDVLYYSNIDLHTCNKAANWRDTLACYMAPDPPKLQDLPAVCGEIMMEYSKQLMTLGEFLFELLSEALGLNPNHLKDMGCAKSHIMFGQYYPPCPQPDLTLGISKHTDFSFITILLQDNIGGLQVIHDQCWVDVSPVPGALVINIGDLLQLISNDKFISAEHRVIANGSSEPRISMPCFVSTFMKPNPRIYGPIKELLSEQNPAKYRDLTITEFSNTFRSQTISHPALHHFRI
;
A
#
# COMPACT_ATOMS: atom_id res chain seq x y z
N MET A 1 -4.11 -26.20 21.45
CA MET A 1 -4.72 -25.34 22.49
C MET A 1 -4.50 -23.86 22.19
N GLU A 2 -3.39 -23.44 21.56
CA GLU A 2 -3.11 -22.03 21.21
C GLU A 2 -4.10 -21.37 20.22
N SER A 3 -4.66 -22.11 19.26
CA SER A 3 -5.61 -21.54 18.27
C SER A 3 -6.94 -21.06 18.89
N SER A 4 -7.40 -21.74 19.95
CA SER A 4 -8.61 -21.35 20.68
C SER A 4 -8.41 -20.08 21.51
N ASP A 5 -7.17 -19.77 21.89
CA ASP A 5 -6.83 -18.56 22.64
C ASP A 5 -6.75 -17.34 21.70
N ARG A 6 -6.05 -17.47 20.55
CA ARG A 6 -5.97 -16.39 19.56
C ARG A 6 -7.35 -15.93 19.06
N SER A 7 -8.24 -16.88 18.74
CA SER A 7 -9.58 -16.55 18.23
C SER A 7 -10.40 -15.76 19.25
N SER A 8 -10.35 -16.16 20.52
CA SER A 8 -10.98 -15.45 21.63
C SER A 8 -10.39 -14.05 21.84
N GLN A 9 -9.06 -13.92 21.79
CA GLN A 9 -8.38 -12.62 21.88
C GLN A 9 -8.77 -11.69 20.73
N ALA A 10 -8.78 -12.20 19.49
CA ALA A 10 -9.17 -11.46 18.31
C ALA A 10 -10.62 -10.97 18.39
N LYS A 11 -11.54 -11.83 18.85
CA LYS A 11 -12.93 -11.47 19.09
C LYS A 11 -13.07 -10.38 20.15
N ALA A 12 -12.46 -10.56 21.33
CA ALA A 12 -12.52 -9.58 22.40
C ALA A 12 -11.94 -8.21 21.96
N PHE A 13 -10.82 -8.22 21.22
CA PHE A 13 -10.23 -7.02 20.63
C PHE A 13 -11.18 -6.34 19.64
N ASP A 14 -11.76 -7.10 18.71
CA ASP A 14 -12.68 -6.59 17.67
C ASP A 14 -13.96 -5.99 18.26
N GLU A 15 -14.49 -6.59 19.33
CA GLU A 15 -15.68 -6.14 20.05
C GLU A 15 -15.50 -4.76 20.72
N THR A 16 -14.26 -4.39 21.09
CA THR A 16 -13.98 -3.04 21.62
C THR A 16 -14.23 -1.95 20.59
N LYS A 17 -13.98 -2.25 19.30
CA LYS A 17 -14.03 -1.31 18.17
C LYS A 17 -13.12 -0.07 18.35
N THR A 18 -12.14 -0.15 19.24
CA THR A 18 -11.22 0.97 19.53
C THR A 18 -9.89 0.88 18.79
N GLY A 19 -9.61 -0.28 18.20
CA GLY A 19 -8.37 -0.58 17.48
C GLY A 19 -7.15 -0.69 18.40
N VAL A 20 -5.97 -0.83 17.79
CA VAL A 20 -4.66 -0.89 18.47
C VAL A 20 -4.39 0.40 19.24
N LYS A 21 -4.83 1.56 18.74
CA LYS A 21 -4.75 2.83 19.50
C LYS A 21 -5.49 2.74 20.83
N GLY A 22 -6.63 2.05 20.88
CA GLY A 22 -7.37 1.81 22.12
C GLY A 22 -6.60 0.95 23.13
N LEU A 23 -5.85 -0.06 22.65
CA LEU A 23 -4.97 -0.86 23.50
C LEU A 23 -3.83 -0.02 24.09
N VAL A 24 -3.20 0.84 23.29
CA VAL A 24 -2.15 1.74 23.80
C VAL A 24 -2.71 2.73 24.82
N ALA A 25 -3.90 3.27 24.56
CA ALA A 25 -4.56 4.20 25.48
C ALA A 25 -4.95 3.57 26.82
N SER A 26 -5.10 2.24 26.91
CA SER A 26 -5.34 1.54 28.19
C SER A 26 -4.06 1.32 29.01
N GLY A 27 -2.89 1.72 28.50
CA GLY A 27 -1.62 1.67 29.24
C GLY A 27 -0.97 0.30 29.29
N ILE A 28 -1.22 -0.55 28.30
CA ILE A 28 -0.58 -1.87 28.21
C ILE A 28 0.95 -1.76 28.18
N LYS A 29 1.62 -2.70 28.87
CA LYS A 29 3.08 -2.85 28.82
C LYS A 29 3.51 -4.06 27.99
N GLU A 30 2.62 -5.04 27.85
CA GLU A 30 2.82 -6.24 27.06
C GLU A 30 1.76 -6.29 25.95
N ILE A 31 2.19 -6.60 24.74
CA ILE A 31 1.28 -6.72 23.61
C ILE A 31 0.56 -8.08 23.66
N PRO A 32 -0.75 -8.15 23.34
CA PRO A 32 -1.47 -9.42 23.33
C PRO A 32 -0.82 -10.45 22.39
N ALA A 33 -0.88 -11.74 22.77
CA ALA A 33 -0.25 -12.83 22.03
C ALA A 33 -0.70 -12.92 20.57
N MET A 34 -1.93 -12.51 20.25
CA MET A 34 -2.41 -12.44 18.87
C MET A 34 -1.58 -11.53 17.94
N PHE A 35 -0.77 -10.62 18.47
CA PHE A 35 0.14 -9.76 17.70
C PHE A 35 1.57 -10.31 17.62
N HIS A 36 1.89 -11.40 18.33
CA HIS A 36 3.24 -11.96 18.38
C HIS A 36 3.57 -12.63 17.05
N THR A 37 4.53 -12.06 16.34
CA THR A 37 5.03 -12.59 15.07
C THR A 37 5.91 -13.82 15.34
N PRO A 38 5.77 -14.91 14.57
CA PRO A 38 6.55 -16.13 14.79
C PRO A 38 8.08 -15.87 14.77
N PRO A 39 8.87 -16.55 15.62
CA PRO A 39 10.33 -16.33 15.73
C PRO A 39 11.11 -16.46 14.43
N ASP A 40 10.70 -17.36 13.53
CA ASP A 40 11.35 -17.55 12.23
C ASP A 40 11.23 -16.30 11.36
N THR A 41 10.05 -15.67 11.37
CA THR A 41 9.81 -14.39 10.70
C THR A 41 10.61 -13.27 11.35
N LEU A 42 10.70 -13.24 12.69
CA LEU A 42 11.50 -12.25 13.41
C LEU A 42 13.01 -12.39 13.14
N THR A 43 13.49 -13.61 12.89
CA THR A 43 14.91 -13.84 12.54
C THR A 43 15.24 -13.23 11.17
N SER A 44 14.29 -13.23 10.22
CA SER A 44 14.43 -12.51 8.95
C SER A 44 14.40 -10.98 9.08
N LEU A 45 13.95 -10.41 10.21
CA LEU A 45 14.04 -8.96 10.47
C LEU A 45 15.50 -8.51 10.60
N LYS A 46 16.38 -9.40 11.06
CA LYS A 46 17.79 -9.11 11.31
C LYS A 46 18.65 -9.13 10.04
N GLN A 47 18.13 -9.69 8.94
CA GLN A 47 18.79 -9.70 7.63
C GLN A 47 18.56 -8.35 6.94
N THR A 48 19.26 -7.33 7.43
CA THR A 48 19.37 -6.02 6.79
C THR A 48 20.59 -6.00 5.86
N ALA A 49 20.54 -5.16 4.83
CA ALA A 49 21.69 -4.97 3.95
C ALA A 49 22.93 -4.60 4.80
N PRO A 50 24.12 -5.17 4.52
CA PRO A 50 25.32 -4.85 5.28
C PRO A 50 25.64 -3.35 5.19
N PRO A 51 26.19 -2.71 6.25
CA PRO A 51 26.43 -1.26 6.28
C PRO A 51 27.28 -0.72 5.12
N SER A 52 28.07 -1.57 4.47
CA SER A 52 28.89 -1.25 3.29
C SER A 52 28.09 -1.12 1.99
N GLN A 53 26.84 -1.62 1.94
CA GLN A 53 25.92 -1.47 0.83
C GLN A 53 24.86 -0.42 1.22
N GLN A 54 25.13 0.85 0.90
CA GLN A 54 24.12 1.92 0.98
C GLN A 54 23.09 1.75 -0.14
N LEU A 55 22.30 0.69 -0.06
CA LEU A 55 21.18 0.44 -0.95
C LEU A 55 20.04 1.39 -0.57
N THR A 56 19.61 2.23 -1.50
CA THR A 56 18.46 3.11 -1.35
C THR A 56 17.61 3.03 -2.60
N ILE A 57 16.29 3.08 -2.45
CA ILE A 57 15.41 3.10 -3.61
C ILE A 57 15.67 4.34 -4.48
N PRO A 58 15.53 4.24 -5.81
CA PRO A 58 15.76 5.38 -6.71
C PRO A 58 14.82 6.55 -6.40
N THR A 59 15.32 7.78 -6.57
CA THR A 59 14.49 9.01 -6.50
C THR A 59 14.44 9.67 -7.87
N VAL A 60 13.23 9.99 -8.33
CA VAL A 60 12.96 10.57 -9.65
C VAL A 60 12.32 11.94 -9.49
N ASP A 61 12.92 12.95 -10.12
CA ASP A 61 12.37 14.30 -10.18
C ASP A 61 11.41 14.43 -11.37
N LEU A 62 10.12 14.68 -11.09
CA LEU A 62 9.08 14.85 -12.11
C LEU A 62 8.99 16.28 -12.66
N LYS A 63 9.85 17.19 -12.19
CA LYS A 63 10.00 18.57 -12.67
C LYS A 63 8.70 19.37 -12.75
N GLY A 64 7.75 19.12 -11.85
CA GLY A 64 6.45 19.79 -11.80
C GLY A 64 5.44 19.30 -12.84
N GLY A 65 5.69 18.16 -13.50
CA GLY A 65 4.76 17.56 -14.47
C GLY A 65 4.78 18.17 -15.88
N SER A 66 5.50 19.29 -16.08
CA SER A 66 5.72 19.89 -17.40
C SER A 66 7.19 19.71 -17.78
N MET A 67 7.44 18.86 -18.78
CA MET A 67 8.80 18.52 -19.20
C MET A 67 8.95 18.68 -20.71
N ASP A 68 10.11 19.18 -21.13
CA ASP A 68 10.55 19.07 -22.52
C ASP A 68 10.80 17.60 -22.89
N LEU A 69 10.91 17.30 -24.19
CA LEU A 69 11.06 15.93 -24.69
C LEU A 69 12.32 15.21 -24.16
N ILE A 70 13.43 15.93 -23.97
CA ILE A 70 14.69 15.35 -23.49
C ILE A 70 14.55 15.00 -22.01
N SER A 71 14.00 15.94 -21.22
CA SER A 71 13.70 15.73 -19.81
C SER A 71 12.73 14.56 -19.60
N ARG A 72 11.66 14.49 -20.41
CA ARG A 72 10.68 13.40 -20.33
C ARG A 72 11.33 12.06 -20.60
N ARG A 73 12.13 11.94 -21.67
CA ARG A 73 12.84 10.70 -22.00
C ARG A 73 13.74 10.22 -20.86
N SER A 74 14.51 11.12 -20.26
CA SER A 74 15.37 10.77 -19.12
C SER A 74 14.55 10.30 -17.90
N VAL A 75 13.40 10.93 -17.64
CA VAL A 75 12.49 10.52 -16.54
C VAL A 75 11.88 9.15 -16.83
N VAL A 76 11.43 8.90 -18.06
CA VAL A 76 10.90 7.60 -18.50
C VAL A 76 11.94 6.49 -18.31
N GLU A 77 13.18 6.72 -18.73
CA GLU A 77 14.28 5.76 -18.57
C GLU A 77 14.55 5.44 -17.09
N LYS A 78 14.57 6.46 -16.21
CA LYS A 78 14.76 6.26 -14.76
C LYS A 78 13.61 5.52 -14.10
N ILE A 79 12.36 5.84 -14.47
CA ILE A 79 11.18 5.15 -13.94
C ILE A 79 11.15 3.70 -14.41
N GLY A 80 11.46 3.46 -15.69
CA GLY A 80 11.56 2.11 -16.24
C GLY A 80 12.58 1.26 -15.49
N ASP A 81 13.80 1.79 -15.30
CA ASP A 81 14.87 1.11 -14.56
C ASP A 81 14.47 0.80 -13.12
N ALA A 82 13.85 1.77 -12.44
CA ALA A 82 13.41 1.58 -11.06
C ALA A 82 12.25 0.57 -10.95
N ALA A 83 11.28 0.61 -11.86
CA ALA A 83 10.15 -0.32 -11.88
C ALA A 83 10.59 -1.76 -12.23
N GLU A 84 11.60 -1.91 -13.10
CA GLU A 84 12.14 -3.21 -13.51
C GLU A 84 13.12 -3.81 -12.50
N ARG A 85 13.93 -3.01 -11.80
CA ARG A 85 14.94 -3.53 -10.86
C ARG A 85 14.50 -3.54 -9.41
N TRP A 86 13.72 -2.55 -9.01
CA TRP A 86 13.31 -2.35 -7.61
C TRP A 86 11.84 -2.61 -7.39
N GLY A 87 10.99 -2.29 -8.37
CA GLY A 87 9.54 -2.21 -8.15
C GLY A 87 9.12 -1.07 -7.24
N PHE A 88 10.06 -0.24 -6.78
CA PHE A 88 9.90 0.85 -5.83
C PHE A 88 10.76 2.04 -6.25
N PHE A 89 10.24 3.24 -6.11
CA PHE A 89 10.98 4.49 -6.27
C PHE A 89 10.30 5.63 -5.53
N GLN A 90 11.02 6.72 -5.31
CA GLN A 90 10.44 7.97 -4.83
C GLN A 90 10.26 8.94 -5.99
N VAL A 91 9.23 9.77 -5.89
CA VAL A 91 9.05 10.92 -6.78
C VAL A 91 9.08 12.21 -5.98
N VAL A 92 9.75 13.22 -6.54
CA VAL A 92 9.77 14.60 -6.04
C VAL A 92 9.32 15.56 -7.13
N ASN A 93 8.96 16.78 -6.75
CA ASN A 93 8.39 17.79 -7.66
C ASN A 93 7.22 17.22 -8.48
N HIS A 94 6.38 16.41 -7.86
CA HIS A 94 5.24 15.71 -8.48
C HIS A 94 3.99 16.59 -8.64
N GLY A 95 4.06 17.88 -8.28
CA GLY A 95 2.99 18.85 -8.47
C GLY A 95 1.95 18.94 -7.34
N ILE A 96 1.97 18.01 -6.38
CA ILE A 96 1.14 18.10 -5.16
C ILE A 96 1.85 18.99 -4.16
N SER A 97 1.16 20.01 -3.63
CA SER A 97 1.76 20.95 -2.69
C SER A 97 2.10 20.28 -1.36
N VAL A 98 3.21 20.72 -0.75
CA VAL A 98 3.62 20.24 0.59
C VAL A 98 2.53 20.53 1.62
N GLU A 99 1.84 21.67 1.51
CA GLU A 99 0.73 22.02 2.40
C GLU A 99 -0.39 20.97 2.37
N VAL A 100 -0.78 20.49 1.18
CA VAL A 100 -1.82 19.46 1.04
C VAL A 100 -1.34 18.14 1.66
N MET A 101 -0.08 17.77 1.46
CA MET A 101 0.50 16.58 2.07
C MET A 101 0.53 16.67 3.61
N GLU A 102 0.93 17.80 4.18
CA GLU A 102 0.93 18.02 5.63
C GLU A 102 -0.49 18.03 6.21
N ARG A 103 -1.43 18.74 5.58
CA ARG A 103 -2.84 18.74 5.99
C ARG A 103 -3.46 17.35 5.93
N MET A 104 -3.06 16.54 4.94
CA MET A 104 -3.52 15.16 4.84
C MET A 104 -2.97 14.30 5.98
N LYS A 105 -1.67 14.41 6.30
CA LYS A 105 -1.04 13.72 7.44
C LYS A 105 -1.74 14.09 8.76
N GLU A 106 -1.94 15.38 8.97
CA GLU A 106 -2.60 15.89 10.17
C GLU A 106 -4.06 15.46 10.24
N GLY A 107 -4.79 15.48 9.12
CA GLY A 107 -6.17 15.01 9.07
C GLY A 107 -6.32 13.55 9.51
N ILE A 108 -5.45 12.66 9.02
CA ILE A 108 -5.46 11.24 9.42
C ILE A 108 -5.03 11.08 10.88
N ARG A 109 -3.99 11.78 11.33
CA ARG A 109 -3.59 11.80 12.74
C ARG A 109 -4.77 12.18 13.63
N ARG A 110 -5.41 13.32 13.34
CA ARG A 110 -6.57 13.82 14.08
C ARG A 110 -7.70 12.82 14.11
N PHE A 111 -8.03 12.18 12.98
CA PHE A 111 -9.05 11.12 12.93
C PHE A 111 -8.77 10.01 13.93
N HIS A 112 -7.56 9.44 13.91
CA HIS A 112 -7.22 8.34 14.80
C HIS A 112 -7.11 8.79 16.27
N GLU A 113 -6.72 10.03 16.50
CA GLU A 113 -6.59 10.65 17.82
C GLU A 113 -7.93 11.07 18.45
N GLN A 114 -9.04 11.13 17.69
CA GLN A 114 -10.38 11.43 18.22
C GLN A 114 -10.84 10.46 19.32
N ASP A 115 -11.90 10.90 20.02
CA ASP A 115 -12.68 10.08 20.93
C ASP A 115 -13.11 8.76 20.25
N PRO A 116 -12.96 7.60 20.92
CA PRO A 116 -13.35 6.31 20.37
C PRO A 116 -14.79 6.25 19.86
N GLU A 117 -15.74 6.92 20.50
CA GLU A 117 -17.16 6.91 20.10
C GLU A 117 -17.39 7.56 18.72
N VAL A 118 -16.56 8.53 18.34
CA VAL A 118 -16.61 9.13 16.99
C VAL A 118 -16.11 8.12 15.96
N LYS A 119 -14.97 7.47 16.24
CA LYS A 119 -14.35 6.50 15.32
C LYS A 119 -15.19 5.24 15.15
N LYS A 120 -15.86 4.78 16.21
CA LYS A 120 -16.75 3.61 16.23
C LYS A 120 -17.88 3.68 15.20
N ARG A 121 -18.31 4.89 14.80
CA ARG A 121 -19.33 5.09 13.75
C ARG A 121 -18.87 4.59 12.38
N PHE A 122 -17.57 4.63 12.12
CA PHE A 122 -16.95 4.13 10.91
C PHE A 122 -16.52 2.67 11.05
N TYR A 123 -16.58 2.09 12.25
CA TYR A 123 -16.07 0.75 12.48
C TYR A 123 -16.89 -0.30 11.72
N SER A 124 -16.23 -1.08 10.87
CA SER A 124 -16.90 -2.11 10.08
C SER A 124 -15.93 -3.20 9.62
N ARG A 125 -16.43 -4.43 9.59
CA ARG A 125 -15.81 -5.58 8.90
C ARG A 125 -16.44 -5.86 7.54
N ASP A 126 -17.50 -5.14 7.19
CA ASP A 126 -18.04 -5.14 5.84
C ASP A 126 -17.18 -4.26 4.92
N HIS A 127 -16.34 -4.90 4.13
CA HIS A 127 -15.41 -4.28 3.20
C HIS A 127 -16.06 -3.82 1.88
N THR A 128 -17.39 -3.94 1.75
CA THR A 128 -18.15 -3.37 0.62
C THR A 128 -18.49 -1.90 0.81
N ARG A 129 -18.39 -1.40 2.05
CA ARG A 129 -18.64 0.02 2.39
C ARG A 129 -17.58 0.92 1.76
N ASP A 130 -18.01 2.12 1.36
CA ASP A 130 -17.10 3.09 0.75
C ASP A 130 -16.16 3.75 1.77
N VAL A 131 -16.59 3.86 3.03
CA VAL A 131 -15.78 4.38 4.15
C VAL A 131 -15.87 3.41 5.33
N LEU A 132 -14.71 3.00 5.86
CA LEU A 132 -14.64 2.10 7.00
C LEU A 132 -13.36 2.28 7.83
N TYR A 133 -13.48 2.05 9.12
CA TYR A 133 -12.39 2.00 10.08
C TYR A 133 -12.28 0.58 10.65
N TYR A 134 -11.07 0.01 10.70
CA TYR A 134 -10.84 -1.32 11.23
C TYR A 134 -9.35 -1.54 11.56
N SER A 135 -9.06 -2.65 12.23
CA SER A 135 -7.68 -3.12 12.43
C SER A 135 -7.54 -4.51 11.84
N ASN A 136 -6.58 -4.70 10.92
CA ASN A 136 -6.30 -5.95 10.20
C ASN A 136 -7.47 -6.53 9.40
N ILE A 137 -7.40 -6.54 8.06
CA ILE A 137 -8.48 -7.04 7.20
C ILE A 137 -8.81 -8.52 7.45
N ASP A 138 -7.80 -9.29 7.84
CA ASP A 138 -7.81 -10.75 7.97
C ASP A 138 -7.86 -11.23 9.42
N LEU A 139 -8.25 -10.36 10.37
CA LEU A 139 -8.19 -10.62 11.81
C LEU A 139 -8.78 -11.98 12.23
N HIS A 140 -9.91 -12.36 11.63
CA HIS A 140 -10.66 -13.59 11.92
C HIS A 140 -10.43 -14.72 10.92
N THR A 141 -9.90 -14.42 9.73
CA THR A 141 -9.75 -15.40 8.64
C THR A 141 -8.34 -15.97 8.56
N CYS A 142 -7.37 -15.32 9.19
CA CYS A 142 -5.97 -15.70 9.18
C CYS A 142 -5.51 -16.15 10.56
N ASN A 143 -4.88 -17.33 10.64
CA ASN A 143 -4.29 -17.84 11.88
C ASN A 143 -2.91 -17.22 12.19
N LYS A 144 -2.42 -16.29 11.35
CA LYS A 144 -1.15 -15.58 11.58
C LYS A 144 -1.32 -14.47 12.61
N ALA A 145 -0.18 -13.92 13.06
CA ALA A 145 -0.13 -12.75 13.91
C ALA A 145 -0.85 -11.56 13.27
N ALA A 146 -1.65 -10.85 14.05
CA ALA A 146 -2.22 -9.57 13.65
C ALA A 146 -1.11 -8.51 13.60
N ASN A 147 -1.27 -7.51 12.74
CA ASN A 147 -0.33 -6.40 12.62
C ASN A 147 -0.69 -5.26 13.57
N TRP A 148 0.32 -4.56 14.08
CA TRP A 148 0.21 -3.45 15.03
C TRP A 148 -0.18 -2.13 14.36
N ARG A 149 -1.42 -2.06 13.86
CA ARG A 149 -1.94 -0.89 13.15
C ARG A 149 -3.46 -0.78 13.16
N ASP A 150 -3.92 0.44 12.91
CA ASP A 150 -5.30 0.77 12.58
C ASP A 150 -5.40 1.39 11.19
N THR A 151 -6.53 1.19 10.51
CA THR A 151 -6.75 1.65 9.13
C THR A 151 -8.09 2.37 9.02
N LEU A 152 -8.05 3.61 8.54
CA LEU A 152 -9.20 4.25 7.89
C LEU A 152 -9.10 3.96 6.39
N ALA A 153 -10.11 3.37 5.79
CA ALA A 153 -10.17 3.09 4.36
C ALA A 153 -11.29 3.89 3.71
N CYS A 154 -10.99 4.46 2.54
CA CYS A 154 -11.94 5.25 1.77
C CYS A 154 -11.77 4.98 0.29
N TYR A 155 -12.82 4.47 -0.35
CA TYR A 155 -12.92 4.45 -1.81
C TYR A 155 -13.20 5.85 -2.29
N MET A 156 -12.42 6.34 -3.25
CA MET A 156 -12.51 7.72 -3.69
C MET A 156 -12.78 7.86 -5.19
N ALA A 157 -12.54 6.80 -5.96
CA ALA A 157 -12.94 6.72 -7.36
C ALA A 157 -13.40 5.29 -7.69
N PRO A 158 -14.32 5.11 -8.67
CA PRO A 158 -14.86 6.15 -9.54
C PRO A 158 -15.91 7.06 -8.88
N ASP A 159 -16.62 6.55 -7.87
CA ASP A 159 -17.71 7.24 -7.19
C ASP A 159 -17.27 7.63 -5.76
N PRO A 160 -16.79 8.87 -5.52
CA PRO A 160 -16.41 9.29 -4.19
C PRO A 160 -17.64 9.38 -3.25
N PRO A 161 -17.48 9.05 -1.95
CA PRO A 161 -18.47 9.32 -0.93
C PRO A 161 -18.86 10.79 -0.88
N LYS A 162 -20.06 11.07 -0.37
CA LYS A 162 -20.46 12.44 -0.06
C LYS A 162 -19.63 12.94 1.12
N LEU A 163 -19.34 14.24 1.15
CA LEU A 163 -18.55 14.85 2.22
C LEU A 163 -19.11 14.55 3.63
N GLN A 164 -20.43 14.53 3.77
CA GLN A 164 -21.12 14.20 5.02
C GLN A 164 -20.90 12.76 5.52
N ASP A 165 -20.54 11.83 4.62
CA ASP A 165 -20.29 10.42 4.93
C ASP A 165 -18.81 10.17 5.26
N LEU A 166 -17.94 11.18 5.05
CA LEU A 166 -16.53 11.16 5.42
C LEU A 166 -16.33 11.65 6.86
N PRO A 167 -15.22 11.30 7.52
CA PRO A 167 -14.92 11.84 8.84
C PRO A 167 -14.73 13.35 8.79
N ALA A 168 -15.50 14.09 9.60
CA ALA A 168 -15.53 15.56 9.55
C ALA A 168 -14.15 16.21 9.72
N VAL A 169 -13.21 15.58 10.43
CA VAL A 169 -11.87 16.11 10.68
C VAL A 169 -10.93 16.02 9.47
N CYS A 170 -11.21 15.15 8.51
CA CYS A 170 -10.32 14.90 7.37
C CYS A 170 -11.03 14.75 6.02
N GLY A 171 -12.37 14.83 5.96
CA GLY A 171 -13.14 14.57 4.75
C GLY A 171 -12.82 15.52 3.60
N GLU A 172 -12.75 16.82 3.86
CA GLU A 172 -12.44 17.83 2.82
C GLU A 172 -11.05 17.62 2.22
N ILE A 173 -10.03 17.45 3.08
CA ILE A 173 -8.65 17.24 2.63
C ILE A 173 -8.49 15.88 1.92
N MET A 174 -9.24 14.84 2.32
CA MET A 174 -9.27 13.57 1.60
C MET A 174 -9.79 13.75 0.17
N MET A 175 -10.88 14.50 -0.02
CA MET A 175 -11.42 14.81 -1.35
C MET A 175 -10.46 15.64 -2.19
N GLU A 176 -9.83 16.65 -1.60
CA GLU A 176 -8.82 17.50 -2.27
C GLU A 176 -7.61 16.67 -2.71
N TYR A 177 -7.02 15.91 -1.78
CA TYR A 177 -5.84 15.09 -2.04
C TYR A 177 -6.12 13.97 -3.05
N SER A 178 -7.30 13.34 -2.97
CA SER A 178 -7.76 12.34 -3.94
C SER A 178 -7.74 12.84 -5.38
N LYS A 179 -8.19 14.08 -5.63
CA LYS A 179 -8.18 14.66 -6.98
C LYS A 179 -6.77 14.82 -7.52
N GLN A 180 -5.85 15.27 -6.67
CA GLN A 180 -4.44 15.44 -7.06
C GLN A 180 -3.75 14.10 -7.29
N LEU A 181 -4.06 13.08 -6.47
CA LEU A 181 -3.60 11.71 -6.68
C LEU A 181 -4.09 11.10 -7.99
N MET A 182 -5.33 11.39 -8.42
CA MET A 182 -5.82 10.96 -9.73
C MET A 182 -5.00 11.54 -10.87
N THR A 183 -4.77 12.87 -10.85
CA THR A 183 -3.94 13.53 -11.87
C THR A 183 -2.52 12.99 -11.90
N LEU A 184 -1.91 12.80 -10.72
CA LEU A 184 -0.57 12.22 -10.63
C LEU A 184 -0.54 10.76 -11.11
N GLY A 185 -1.54 9.96 -10.72
CA GLY A 185 -1.65 8.56 -11.13
C GLY A 185 -1.74 8.42 -12.64
N GLU A 186 -2.58 9.21 -13.30
CA GLU A 186 -2.65 9.25 -14.76
C GLU A 186 -1.30 9.58 -15.41
N PHE A 187 -0.61 10.60 -14.89
CA PHE A 187 0.70 10.99 -15.41
C PHE A 187 1.76 9.90 -15.22
N LEU A 188 1.76 9.22 -14.07
CA LEU A 188 2.65 8.08 -13.82
C LEU A 188 2.37 6.92 -14.77
N PHE A 189 1.10 6.63 -15.09
CA PHE A 189 0.75 5.62 -16.07
C PHE A 189 1.20 5.98 -17.49
N GLU A 190 1.25 7.27 -17.84
CA GLU A 190 1.81 7.71 -19.12
C GLU A 190 3.31 7.40 -19.21
N LEU A 191 4.06 7.77 -18.16
CA LEU A 191 5.50 7.52 -18.08
C LEU A 191 5.81 6.02 -18.04
N LEU A 192 5.02 5.22 -17.33
CA LEU A 192 5.16 3.76 -17.28
C LEU A 192 4.83 3.11 -18.62
N SER A 193 3.83 3.62 -19.35
CA SER A 193 3.52 3.12 -20.70
C SER A 193 4.68 3.37 -21.67
N GLU A 194 5.27 4.56 -21.63
CA GLU A 194 6.46 4.88 -22.43
C GLU A 194 7.68 4.03 -22.02
N ALA A 195 7.87 3.77 -20.73
CA ALA A 195 8.95 2.91 -20.23
C ALA A 195 8.79 1.45 -20.70
N LEU A 196 7.55 1.01 -20.92
CA LEU A 196 7.26 -0.27 -21.55
C LEU A 196 7.53 -0.28 -23.07
N GLY A 197 7.72 0.89 -23.69
CA GLY A 197 7.85 1.07 -25.14
C GLY A 197 6.50 1.22 -25.86
N LEU A 198 5.45 1.59 -25.13
CA LEU A 198 4.07 1.69 -25.63
C LEU A 198 3.66 3.14 -25.86
N ASN A 199 2.48 3.34 -26.45
CA ASN A 199 1.84 4.65 -26.51
C ASN A 199 1.63 5.19 -25.08
N PRO A 200 1.88 6.49 -24.79
CA PRO A 200 1.70 7.07 -23.46
C PRO A 200 0.32 6.76 -22.84
N ASN A 201 -0.76 6.72 -23.61
CA ASN A 201 -2.10 6.46 -23.07
C ASN A 201 -2.42 4.98 -22.88
N HIS A 202 -1.53 4.04 -23.24
CA HIS A 202 -1.86 2.61 -23.29
C HIS A 202 -2.43 2.08 -21.95
N LEU A 203 -1.73 2.31 -20.82
CA LEU A 203 -2.22 1.84 -19.51
C LEU A 203 -3.49 2.58 -19.05
N LYS A 204 -3.68 3.84 -19.46
CA LYS A 204 -4.91 4.60 -19.19
C LYS A 204 -6.10 4.02 -19.97
N ASP A 205 -5.90 3.70 -21.24
CA ASP A 205 -6.91 3.07 -22.11
C ASP A 205 -7.22 1.64 -21.66
N MET A 206 -6.24 0.98 -21.02
CA MET A 206 -6.44 -0.26 -20.28
C MET A 206 -7.30 -0.10 -19.02
N GLY A 207 -7.56 1.14 -18.58
CA GLY A 207 -8.36 1.44 -17.41
C GLY A 207 -7.62 1.27 -16.08
N CYS A 208 -6.28 1.21 -16.10
CA CYS A 208 -5.46 1.05 -14.90
C CYS A 208 -5.62 2.24 -13.93
N ALA A 209 -5.94 3.43 -14.44
CA ALA A 209 -6.10 4.67 -13.67
C ALA A 209 -7.54 4.97 -13.22
N LYS A 210 -8.51 4.07 -13.44
CA LYS A 210 -9.95 4.40 -13.30
C LYS A 210 -10.48 4.49 -11.86
N SER A 211 -9.76 3.92 -10.90
CA SER A 211 -10.23 3.80 -9.53
C SER A 211 -9.05 3.79 -8.57
N HIS A 212 -9.29 4.35 -7.39
CA HIS A 212 -8.35 4.27 -6.29
C HIS A 212 -9.06 4.23 -4.95
N ILE A 213 -8.35 3.62 -4.00
CA ILE A 213 -8.72 3.53 -2.60
C ILE A 213 -7.58 4.11 -1.76
N MET A 214 -7.94 5.03 -0.87
CA MET A 214 -7.01 5.67 0.04
C MET A 214 -7.11 5.03 1.42
N PHE A 215 -5.97 4.67 1.98
CA PHE A 215 -5.87 4.25 3.37
C PHE A 215 -5.20 5.34 4.21
N GLY A 216 -5.72 5.59 5.41
CA GLY A 216 -5.06 6.33 6.47
C GLY A 216 -4.58 5.35 7.54
N GLN A 217 -3.33 4.93 7.43
CA GLN A 217 -2.70 4.00 8.35
C GLN A 217 -2.19 4.72 9.58
N TYR A 218 -2.43 4.13 10.75
CA TYR A 218 -1.96 4.62 12.03
C TYR A 218 -1.25 3.49 12.78
N TYR A 219 0.00 3.74 13.15
CA TYR A 219 0.86 2.80 13.87
C TYR A 219 1.18 3.42 15.23
N PRO A 220 0.40 3.08 16.27
CA PRO A 220 0.66 3.56 17.62
C PRO A 220 2.06 3.13 18.10
N PRO A 221 2.66 3.86 19.05
CA PRO A 221 3.84 3.39 19.79
C PRO A 221 3.63 1.95 20.29
N CYS A 222 4.60 1.08 20.06
CA CYS A 222 4.56 -0.31 20.49
C CYS A 222 5.46 -0.50 21.71
N PRO A 223 4.98 -1.06 22.83
CA PRO A 223 5.82 -1.31 24.00
C PRO A 223 6.80 -2.48 23.81
N GLN A 224 6.55 -3.36 22.83
CA GLN A 224 7.39 -4.50 22.50
C GLN A 224 7.57 -4.61 20.97
N PRO A 225 8.25 -3.63 20.34
CA PRO A 225 8.30 -3.54 18.87
C PRO A 225 9.01 -4.73 18.23
N ASP A 226 9.92 -5.40 18.94
CA ASP A 226 10.64 -6.58 18.45
C ASP A 226 9.78 -7.86 18.36
N LEU A 227 8.55 -7.84 18.89
CA LEU A 227 7.64 -9.00 18.90
C LEU A 227 6.57 -8.93 17.81
N THR A 228 6.44 -7.82 17.08
CA THR A 228 5.36 -7.61 16.11
C THR A 228 5.81 -6.80 14.90
N LEU A 229 4.89 -6.57 13.96
CA LEU A 229 5.11 -5.77 12.76
C LEU A 229 3.97 -4.76 12.60
N GLY A 230 4.28 -3.60 12.04
CA GLY A 230 3.27 -2.65 11.58
C GLY A 230 2.46 -3.23 10.41
N ILE A 231 3.14 -3.88 9.45
CA ILE A 231 2.54 -4.69 8.38
C ILE A 231 3.49 -5.86 8.08
N SER A 232 2.95 -7.06 8.04
CA SER A 232 3.64 -8.28 7.60
C SER A 232 4.12 -8.17 6.14
N LYS A 233 5.09 -9.00 5.75
CA LYS A 233 5.57 -9.01 4.36
C LYS A 233 4.45 -9.35 3.38
N HIS A 234 4.36 -8.59 2.29
CA HIS A 234 3.36 -8.78 1.24
C HIS A 234 3.78 -8.07 -0.05
N THR A 235 3.08 -8.35 -1.14
CA THR A 235 3.03 -7.53 -2.36
C THR A 235 1.69 -6.81 -2.44
N ASP A 236 1.62 -5.75 -3.23
CA ASP A 236 0.39 -4.99 -3.41
C ASP A 236 -0.48 -5.57 -4.53
N PHE A 237 -1.79 -5.66 -4.29
CA PHE A 237 -2.76 -6.12 -5.29
C PHE A 237 -3.03 -5.10 -6.42
N SER A 238 -2.51 -3.87 -6.31
CA SER A 238 -2.83 -2.74 -7.18
C SER A 238 -2.11 -2.81 -8.53
N PHE A 239 -2.35 -1.84 -9.42
CA PHE A 239 -1.43 -1.59 -10.53
C PHE A 239 -0.19 -0.84 -10.03
N ILE A 240 -0.44 0.28 -9.35
CA ILE A 240 0.57 1.03 -8.61
C ILE A 240 -0.01 1.47 -7.28
N THR A 241 0.87 1.70 -6.31
CA THR A 241 0.54 2.36 -5.06
C THR A 241 1.31 3.67 -4.96
N ILE A 242 0.61 4.74 -4.56
CA ILE A 242 1.18 6.07 -4.29
C ILE A 242 1.11 6.30 -2.79
N LEU A 243 2.26 6.35 -2.13
CA LEU A 243 2.37 6.38 -0.68
C LEU A 243 2.94 7.70 -0.18
N LEU A 244 2.17 8.36 0.69
CA LEU A 244 2.65 9.47 1.51
C LEU A 244 3.05 8.95 2.90
N GLN A 245 4.27 9.27 3.33
CA GLN A 245 4.80 8.88 4.64
C GLN A 245 5.02 10.09 5.53
N ASP A 246 5.06 9.87 6.84
CA ASP A 246 5.61 10.83 7.79
C ASP A 246 7.15 10.70 7.88
N ASN A 247 7.74 11.40 8.85
CA ASN A 247 9.19 11.44 9.04
C ASN A 247 9.71 10.32 9.97
N ILE A 248 8.85 9.41 10.45
CA ILE A 248 9.26 8.32 11.37
C ILE A 248 9.83 7.14 10.58
N GLY A 249 9.35 6.89 9.36
CA GLY A 249 9.87 5.81 8.50
C GLY A 249 9.41 4.43 8.93
N GLY A 250 10.16 3.38 8.64
CA GLY A 250 9.84 1.99 9.00
C GLY A 250 9.21 1.14 7.88
N LEU A 251 9.06 1.70 6.67
CA LEU A 251 8.82 0.90 5.47
C LEU A 251 10.13 0.23 5.04
N GLN A 252 10.05 -1.07 4.73
CA GLN A 252 11.16 -1.84 4.20
C GLN A 252 10.73 -2.59 2.95
N VAL A 253 11.58 -2.59 1.92
CA VAL A 253 11.40 -3.34 0.67
C VAL A 253 12.47 -4.42 0.57
N ILE A 254 12.14 -5.57 -0.01
CA ILE A 254 13.13 -6.59 -0.32
C ILE A 254 13.84 -6.25 -1.64
N HIS A 255 15.17 -6.23 -1.62
CA HIS A 255 16.00 -6.09 -2.82
C HIS A 255 17.25 -6.94 -2.66
N ASP A 256 17.58 -7.75 -3.67
CA ASP A 256 18.70 -8.72 -3.61
C ASP A 256 18.73 -9.56 -2.33
N GLN A 257 17.56 -10.09 -1.94
CA GLN A 257 17.35 -10.90 -0.73
C GLN A 257 17.63 -10.19 0.60
N CYS A 258 17.85 -8.88 0.58
CA CYS A 258 18.06 -8.06 1.77
C CYS A 258 16.87 -7.12 1.99
N TRP A 259 16.53 -6.87 3.25
CA TRP A 259 15.59 -5.80 3.59
C TRP A 259 16.30 -4.46 3.54
N VAL A 260 15.74 -3.53 2.75
CA VAL A 260 16.24 -2.16 2.56
C VAL A 260 15.24 -1.18 3.15
N ASP A 261 15.72 -0.30 4.03
CA ASP A 261 14.92 0.76 4.61
C ASP A 261 14.58 1.83 3.56
N VAL A 262 13.29 2.16 3.47
CA VAL A 262 12.82 3.30 2.66
C VAL A 262 12.80 4.53 3.57
N SER A 263 13.89 5.30 3.53
CA SER A 263 14.02 6.53 4.30
C SER A 263 13.05 7.60 3.79
N PRO A 264 12.25 8.25 4.66
CA PRO A 264 11.39 9.35 4.27
C PRO A 264 12.19 10.52 3.71
N VAL A 265 11.78 11.03 2.55
CA VAL A 265 12.32 12.27 1.97
C VAL A 265 11.25 13.36 2.06
N PRO A 266 11.56 14.55 2.61
CA PRO A 266 10.60 15.64 2.71
C PRO A 266 9.99 16.00 1.35
N GLY A 267 8.65 15.99 1.30
CA GLY A 267 7.90 16.32 0.07
C GLY A 267 8.00 15.26 -1.03
N ALA A 268 8.47 14.06 -0.74
CA ALA A 268 8.45 12.94 -1.68
C ALA A 268 7.24 12.04 -1.48
N LEU A 269 6.84 11.36 -2.55
CA LEU A 269 5.92 10.23 -2.52
C LEU A 269 6.65 8.96 -2.92
N VAL A 270 6.38 7.86 -2.22
CA VAL A 270 6.89 6.54 -2.61
C VAL A 270 5.90 5.92 -3.59
N ILE A 271 6.40 5.44 -4.72
CA ILE A 271 5.65 4.70 -5.71
C ILE A 271 6.14 3.26 -5.70
N ASN A 272 5.20 2.32 -5.69
CA ASN A 272 5.53 0.92 -5.94
C ASN A 272 4.58 0.27 -6.95
N ILE A 273 5.14 -0.68 -7.69
CA ILE A 273 4.43 -1.52 -8.64
C ILE A 273 3.67 -2.58 -7.86
N GLY A 274 2.44 -2.85 -8.27
CA GLY A 274 1.63 -3.95 -7.73
C GLY A 274 1.49 -5.12 -8.70
N ASP A 275 0.94 -6.21 -8.19
CA ASP A 275 0.81 -7.50 -8.86
C ASP A 275 0.07 -7.40 -10.20
N LEU A 276 -0.95 -6.53 -10.30
CA LEU A 276 -1.70 -6.37 -11.54
C LEU A 276 -0.84 -5.74 -12.66
N LEU A 277 0.05 -4.80 -12.32
CA LEU A 277 0.95 -4.20 -13.31
C LEU A 277 2.09 -5.15 -13.67
N GLN A 278 2.61 -5.92 -12.73
CA GLN A 278 3.56 -6.99 -13.03
C GLN A 278 2.96 -8.03 -13.99
N LEU A 279 1.70 -8.42 -13.77
CA LEU A 279 0.98 -9.35 -14.63
C LEU A 279 0.86 -8.85 -16.07
N ILE A 280 0.32 -7.65 -16.26
CA ILE A 280 0.08 -7.12 -17.63
C ILE A 280 1.40 -6.75 -18.33
N SER A 281 2.44 -6.39 -17.58
CA SER A 281 3.78 -6.15 -18.13
C SER A 281 4.59 -7.42 -18.39
N ASN A 282 4.04 -8.60 -18.12
CA ASN A 282 4.68 -9.90 -18.33
C ASN A 282 6.02 -10.07 -17.57
N ASP A 283 6.05 -9.66 -16.30
CA ASP A 283 7.25 -9.56 -15.43
C ASP A 283 8.28 -8.50 -15.85
N LYS A 284 7.97 -7.58 -16.79
CA LYS A 284 8.89 -6.48 -17.09
C LYS A 284 9.01 -5.49 -15.94
N PHE A 285 7.92 -5.22 -15.22
CA PHE A 285 7.97 -4.50 -13.95
C PHE A 285 7.74 -5.45 -12.79
N ILE A 286 8.40 -5.20 -11.65
CA ILE A 286 8.41 -6.10 -10.49
C ILE A 286 7.52 -5.55 -9.38
N SER A 287 6.58 -6.34 -8.90
CA SER A 287 5.87 -6.14 -7.63
C SER A 287 6.73 -6.70 -6.50
N ALA A 288 7.44 -5.82 -5.79
CA ALA A 288 8.40 -6.24 -4.76
C ALA A 288 7.71 -6.51 -3.40
N GLU A 289 8.16 -7.57 -2.71
CA GLU A 289 7.73 -7.78 -1.32
C GLU A 289 8.21 -6.63 -0.44
N HIS A 290 7.33 -6.14 0.41
CA HIS A 290 7.63 -5.08 1.36
C HIS A 290 6.91 -5.32 2.69
N ARG A 291 7.38 -4.68 3.76
CA ARG A 291 6.83 -4.77 5.12
C ARG A 291 6.93 -3.43 5.84
N VAL A 292 6.26 -3.32 6.97
CA VAL A 292 6.41 -2.17 7.89
C VAL A 292 6.79 -2.70 9.26
N ILE A 293 7.93 -2.26 9.80
CA ILE A 293 8.36 -2.64 11.14
C ILE A 293 7.45 -1.99 12.20
N ALA A 294 7.37 -2.59 13.40
CA ALA A 294 6.61 -1.99 14.49
C ALA A 294 7.21 -0.65 14.91
N ASN A 295 6.34 0.29 15.27
CA ASN A 295 6.77 1.63 15.67
C ASN A 295 7.32 1.60 17.11
N GLY A 296 8.64 1.63 17.25
CA GLY A 296 9.33 1.74 18.54
C GLY A 296 9.52 3.18 19.04
N SER A 297 9.03 4.20 18.32
CA SER A 297 9.15 5.59 18.75
C SER A 297 8.04 5.99 19.74
N SER A 298 8.19 7.15 20.39
CA SER A 298 7.18 7.69 21.32
C SER A 298 5.96 8.29 20.62
N GLU A 299 6.10 8.67 19.35
CA GLU A 299 5.04 9.30 18.56
C GLU A 299 4.40 8.28 17.63
N PRO A 300 3.09 8.40 17.33
CA PRO A 300 2.45 7.51 16.36
C PRO A 300 2.98 7.81 14.96
N ARG A 301 3.23 6.74 14.20
CA ARG A 301 3.53 6.82 12.78
C ARG A 301 2.25 6.86 11.95
N ILE A 302 2.23 7.70 10.94
CA ILE A 302 1.12 7.87 9.99
C ILE A 302 1.61 7.60 8.57
N SER A 303 0.80 6.92 7.76
CA SER A 303 1.07 6.83 6.33
C SER A 303 -0.22 6.67 5.52
N MET A 304 -0.22 7.19 4.29
CA MET A 304 -1.39 7.16 3.43
C MET A 304 -1.09 6.52 2.07
N PRO A 305 -1.15 5.17 1.96
CA PRO A 305 -1.11 4.52 0.67
C PRO A 305 -2.42 4.74 -0.08
N CYS A 306 -2.29 5.09 -1.36
CA CYS A 306 -3.35 5.14 -2.34
C CYS A 306 -3.13 4.02 -3.35
N PHE A 307 -3.99 3.01 -3.36
CA PHE A 307 -3.90 1.88 -4.28
C PHE A 307 -4.71 2.22 -5.54
N VAL A 308 -4.04 2.30 -6.69
CA VAL A 308 -4.70 2.59 -7.97
C VAL A 308 -5.07 1.27 -8.62
N SER A 309 -6.34 0.88 -8.48
CA SER A 309 -6.92 -0.35 -9.03
C SER A 309 -8.43 -0.35 -8.83
N THR A 310 -9.16 -1.17 -9.59
CA THR A 310 -10.57 -1.49 -9.32
C THR A 310 -10.71 -2.75 -8.46
N PHE A 311 -9.69 -3.15 -7.68
CA PHE A 311 -9.60 -4.48 -7.04
C PHE A 311 -10.83 -4.87 -6.19
N MET A 312 -11.48 -3.89 -5.56
CA MET A 312 -12.57 -4.12 -4.63
C MET A 312 -13.96 -3.83 -5.21
N LYS A 313 -14.04 -3.39 -6.47
CA LYS A 313 -15.30 -3.16 -7.19
C LYS A 313 -15.37 -4.12 -8.38
N PRO A 314 -16.54 -4.68 -8.70
CA PRO A 314 -16.69 -5.55 -9.87
C PRO A 314 -16.23 -4.84 -11.14
N ASN A 315 -15.31 -5.46 -11.86
CA ASN A 315 -14.84 -4.98 -13.15
C ASN A 315 -14.86 -6.15 -14.14
N PRO A 316 -15.70 -6.10 -15.19
CA PRO A 316 -15.79 -7.17 -16.18
C PRO A 316 -14.59 -7.19 -17.14
N ARG A 317 -13.70 -6.19 -17.06
CA ARG A 317 -12.52 -6.12 -17.91
C ARG A 317 -11.60 -7.31 -17.64
N ILE A 318 -11.14 -7.90 -18.73
CA ILE A 318 -10.11 -8.94 -18.74
C ILE A 318 -8.74 -8.27 -18.81
N TYR A 319 -7.84 -8.71 -17.94
CA TYR A 319 -6.43 -8.32 -17.94
C TYR A 319 -5.56 -9.53 -18.21
N GLY A 320 -4.50 -9.32 -18.96
CA GLY A 320 -3.50 -10.32 -19.31
C GLY A 320 -2.25 -9.63 -19.84
N PRO A 321 -1.18 -10.38 -20.13
CA PRO A 321 0.04 -9.83 -20.72
C PRO A 321 -0.27 -8.98 -21.97
N ILE A 322 0.23 -7.74 -21.96
CA ILE A 322 0.12 -6.78 -23.08
C ILE A 322 0.75 -7.42 -24.31
N LYS A 323 -0.01 -7.51 -25.41
CA LYS A 323 0.38 -8.29 -26.59
C LYS A 323 1.62 -7.72 -27.27
N GLU A 324 1.78 -6.41 -27.26
CA GLU A 324 2.93 -5.68 -27.79
C GLU A 324 4.24 -5.98 -27.05
N LEU A 325 4.18 -6.53 -25.83
CA LEU A 325 5.36 -6.93 -25.05
C LEU A 325 5.74 -8.40 -25.26
N LEU A 326 4.92 -9.16 -26.00
CA LEU A 326 5.12 -10.58 -26.23
C LEU A 326 5.93 -10.83 -27.49
N SER A 327 6.75 -11.87 -27.46
CA SER A 327 7.50 -12.37 -28.62
C SER A 327 7.76 -13.86 -28.44
N GLU A 328 8.38 -14.52 -29.43
CA GLU A 328 8.83 -15.90 -29.29
C GLU A 328 9.84 -16.06 -28.13
N GLN A 329 10.66 -15.04 -27.88
CA GLN A 329 11.66 -15.04 -26.80
C GLN A 329 11.08 -14.58 -25.45
N ASN A 330 9.93 -13.90 -25.46
CA ASN A 330 9.20 -13.48 -24.26
C ASN A 330 7.72 -13.88 -24.37
N PRO A 331 7.39 -15.19 -24.28
CA PRO A 331 6.02 -15.65 -24.36
C PRO A 331 5.20 -15.17 -23.14
N ALA A 332 3.88 -15.27 -23.23
CA ALA A 332 3.01 -14.96 -22.11
C ALA A 332 3.33 -15.86 -20.91
N LYS A 333 3.66 -15.26 -19.77
CA LYS A 333 3.94 -15.95 -18.51
C LYS A 333 2.70 -16.08 -17.64
N TYR A 334 1.66 -15.31 -17.96
CA TYR A 334 0.40 -15.25 -17.23
C TYR A 334 -0.78 -15.48 -18.17
N ARG A 335 -1.82 -16.12 -17.65
CA ARG A 335 -3.11 -16.22 -18.34
C ARG A 335 -3.94 -14.96 -18.11
N ASP A 336 -4.94 -14.80 -18.96
CA ASP A 336 -5.95 -13.77 -18.82
C ASP A 336 -6.82 -14.02 -17.55
N LEU A 337 -7.22 -12.94 -16.89
CA LEU A 337 -8.06 -12.97 -15.68
C LEU A 337 -9.03 -11.78 -15.63
N THR A 338 -10.05 -11.90 -14.78
CA THR A 338 -10.86 -10.73 -14.36
C THR A 338 -10.39 -10.23 -13.00
N ILE A 339 -10.56 -8.94 -12.72
CA ILE A 339 -10.21 -8.40 -11.39
C ILE A 339 -11.03 -9.08 -10.28
N THR A 340 -12.28 -9.46 -10.56
CA THR A 340 -13.10 -10.24 -9.61
C THR A 340 -12.43 -11.56 -9.26
N GLU A 341 -11.95 -12.30 -10.27
CA GLU A 341 -11.21 -13.54 -10.05
C GLU A 341 -9.92 -13.31 -9.25
N PHE A 342 -9.13 -12.30 -9.63
CA PHE A 342 -7.92 -11.93 -8.90
C PHE A 342 -8.21 -11.58 -7.44
N SER A 343 -9.26 -10.80 -7.18
CA SER A 343 -9.67 -10.41 -5.83
C SER A 343 -10.14 -11.58 -4.97
N ASN A 344 -10.86 -12.54 -5.55
CA ASN A 344 -11.31 -13.73 -4.85
C ASN A 344 -10.13 -14.63 -4.48
N THR A 345 -9.18 -14.82 -5.41
CA THR A 345 -7.95 -15.59 -5.18
C THR A 345 -7.07 -14.93 -4.12
N PHE A 346 -6.93 -13.61 -4.14
CA PHE A 346 -6.16 -12.87 -3.14
C PHE A 346 -6.78 -12.97 -1.74
N ARG A 347 -8.11 -12.87 -1.62
CA ARG A 347 -8.82 -12.97 -0.33
C ARG A 347 -8.88 -14.39 0.24
N SER A 348 -8.87 -15.41 -0.61
CA SER A 348 -8.93 -16.82 -0.19
C SER A 348 -7.57 -17.38 0.25
N GLN A 349 -6.48 -16.65 0.03
CA GLN A 349 -5.14 -17.10 0.37
C GLN A 349 -4.90 -17.14 1.88
N THR A 350 -5.08 -18.34 2.42
CA THR A 350 -4.46 -18.83 3.65
C THR A 350 -3.03 -19.32 3.44
N ILE A 351 -2.47 -19.18 2.23
CA ILE A 351 -1.31 -19.92 1.74
C ILE A 351 -0.10 -18.99 1.52
N SER A 352 1.09 -19.53 1.74
CA SER A 352 2.40 -18.89 1.86
C SER A 352 3.01 -18.24 0.60
N HIS A 353 2.28 -18.09 -0.51
CA HIS A 353 2.84 -17.62 -1.80
C HIS A 353 2.07 -16.39 -2.34
N PRO A 354 2.73 -15.44 -3.06
CA PRO A 354 2.07 -14.29 -3.67
C PRO A 354 0.91 -14.68 -4.60
N ALA A 355 -0.17 -13.89 -4.60
CA ALA A 355 -1.38 -14.21 -5.33
C ALA A 355 -1.16 -14.40 -6.83
N LEU A 356 -0.21 -13.64 -7.37
CA LEU A 356 0.20 -13.65 -8.76
C LEU A 356 0.65 -15.04 -9.28
N HIS A 357 1.18 -15.92 -8.42
CA HIS A 357 1.62 -17.26 -8.85
C HIS A 357 0.49 -18.15 -9.37
N HIS A 358 -0.75 -17.96 -8.90
CA HIS A 358 -1.92 -18.73 -9.35
C HIS A 358 -2.33 -18.43 -10.81
N PHE A 359 -1.77 -17.36 -11.38
CA PHE A 359 -2.10 -16.90 -12.72
C PHE A 359 -0.97 -17.17 -13.72
N ARG A 360 0.14 -17.78 -13.30
CA ARG A 360 1.21 -18.20 -14.22
C ARG A 360 0.77 -19.36 -15.11
N ILE A 361 1.30 -19.42 -16.33
CA ILE A 361 1.10 -20.50 -17.33
C ILE A 361 2.13 -21.61 -17.13
#